data_AF-A0AAV7MK54-F1
#
_entry.id   AF-A0AAV7MK54-F1
#
_cell.length_a   1.000
_cell.length_b   1.000
_cell.length_c   1.000
_cell.angle_alpha   90.00
_cell.angle_beta   90.00
_cell.angle_gamma   90.00
#
_symmetry.space_group_name_H-M   'P 1'
#
loop_
_entity.id
_entity.type
_entity.pdbx_description
1 polymer ?
#
loop_
_entity_poly.entity_id
_entity_poly.type
_entity_poly.pdbx_seq_one_letter_code
_entity_poly.pdbx_strand_id
1 'polypeptide(L)'
;AAAIMLAFMAKCFLLVNLASVATSFKLYLNGGLKPNTLVTVYVDIPKSTPRFGIDFVQDKTNTPFLFNPRFNYSKKLYTVCNYKKNDIWGTETEKMDGFPFQLGKKYK
;
A
#
# COMPACT_ATOMS: atom_id res chain seq x y z
N ALA A 1 29.08 -17.65 1.76
CA ALA A 1 28.72 -17.55 0.33
C ALA A 1 28.10 -16.18 0.10
N ALA A 2 28.94 -15.19 -0.16
CA ALA A 2 28.56 -13.80 -0.37
C ALA A 2 29.45 -13.27 -1.50
N ALA A 3 28.87 -12.99 -2.67
CA ALA A 3 29.40 -12.08 -3.69
C ALA A 3 28.57 -12.12 -4.99
N ILE A 4 28.04 -10.94 -5.35
CA ILE A 4 28.11 -10.31 -6.69
C ILE A 4 27.27 -10.89 -7.85
N MET A 5 26.29 -10.10 -8.31
CA MET A 5 26.06 -9.64 -9.69
C MET A 5 24.64 -9.07 -9.79
N LEU A 6 24.29 -8.02 -10.52
CA LEU A 6 24.93 -6.87 -11.16
C LEU A 6 23.72 -6.02 -11.61
N ALA A 7 23.87 -4.70 -11.65
CA ALA A 7 22.80 -3.72 -11.86
C ALA A 7 21.95 -3.93 -13.12
N PHE A 8 20.66 -3.57 -13.08
CA PHE A 8 19.97 -2.78 -14.11
C PHE A 8 18.77 -2.05 -13.49
N MET A 9 18.74 -0.72 -13.59
CA MET A 9 17.65 0.13 -13.14
C MET A 9 16.47 0.06 -14.11
N ALA A 10 15.26 -0.10 -13.58
CA ALA A 10 14.05 0.37 -14.22
C ALA A 10 13.28 1.23 -13.20
N LYS A 11 13.15 2.53 -13.50
CA LYS A 11 12.31 3.45 -12.75
C LYS A 11 10.85 3.08 -12.99
N CYS A 12 10.18 2.54 -11.98
CA CYS A 12 8.73 2.51 -11.93
C CYS A 12 8.29 3.64 -10.98
N PHE A 13 7.78 4.73 -11.54
CA PHE A 13 7.15 5.78 -10.74
C PHE A 13 5.70 5.37 -10.46
N LEU A 14 5.29 5.42 -9.20
CA LEU A 14 3.88 5.44 -8.83
C LEU A 14 3.61 6.74 -8.07
N LEU A 15 3.00 7.69 -8.78
CA LEU A 15 2.40 8.89 -8.18
C LEU A 15 1.07 8.48 -7.55
N VAL A 16 0.96 8.58 -6.22
CA VAL A 16 -0.33 8.47 -5.53
C VAL A 16 -0.77 9.88 -5.14
N ASN A 17 -1.80 10.36 -5.83
CA ASN A 17 -2.43 11.64 -5.54
C ASN A 17 -3.65 11.35 -4.66
N LEU A 18 -3.58 11.76 -3.40
CA LEU A 18 -4.69 11.63 -2.45
C LEU A 18 -5.36 12.99 -2.30
N ALA A 19 -6.28 13.27 -3.21
CA ALA A 19 -7.25 14.34 -3.00
C ALA A 19 -8.52 13.71 -2.41
N SER A 20 -8.81 14.09 -1.17
CA SER A 20 -10.15 14.33 -0.64
C SER A 20 -11.29 13.99 -1.60
N VAL A 21 -12.02 12.90 -1.29
CA VAL A 21 -13.31 12.50 -1.89
C VAL A 21 -13.20 12.04 -3.36
N ALA A 22 -13.23 10.71 -3.55
CA ALA A 22 -13.61 10.00 -4.79
C ALA A 22 -12.56 9.69 -5.89
N THR A 23 -11.27 9.46 -5.59
CA THR A 23 -10.39 8.86 -6.63
C THR A 23 -9.58 7.68 -6.12
N SER A 24 -10.11 6.47 -6.30
CA SER A 24 -9.27 5.27 -6.41
C SER A 24 -8.49 5.35 -7.72
N PHE A 25 -7.16 5.33 -7.67
CA PHE A 25 -6.31 5.22 -8.84
C PHE A 25 -5.85 3.76 -9.02
N LYS A 26 -5.80 3.28 -10.27
CA LYS A 26 -5.25 1.97 -10.61
C LYS A 26 -4.10 2.17 -11.59
N LEU A 27 -2.93 1.66 -11.23
CA LEU A 27 -1.79 1.56 -12.13
C LEU A 27 -1.64 0.12 -12.60
N TYR A 28 -1.60 -0.07 -13.92
CA TYR A 28 -1.26 -1.37 -14.50
C TYR A 28 0.25 -1.50 -14.60
N LEU A 29 0.81 -2.45 -13.85
CA LEU A 29 2.22 -2.78 -13.91
C LEU A 29 2.45 -3.82 -15.01
N ASN A 30 2.68 -3.35 -16.24
CA ASN A 30 2.94 -4.23 -17.37
C ASN A 30 4.19 -5.08 -17.11
N GLY A 31 4.03 -6.41 -17.11
CA GLY A 31 5.09 -7.36 -16.75
C GLY A 31 5.18 -7.70 -15.26
N GLY A 32 4.30 -7.13 -14.42
CA GLY A 32 4.19 -7.43 -13.00
C GLY A 32 5.35 -6.92 -12.15
N LEU A 33 5.24 -7.16 -10.84
CA LEU A 33 6.36 -6.93 -9.91
C LEU A 33 7.33 -8.10 -9.98
N LYS A 34 8.61 -7.80 -10.12
CA LYS A 34 9.69 -8.79 -10.08
C LYS A 34 10.28 -8.86 -8.67
N PRO A 35 10.94 -9.96 -8.29
CA PRO A 35 11.72 -10.00 -7.06
C PRO A 35 12.65 -8.78 -6.94
N ASN A 36 12.77 -8.22 -5.73
CA ASN A 36 13.55 -7.02 -5.43
C ASN A 36 13.05 -5.71 -6.07
N THR A 37 11.80 -5.65 -6.53
CA THR A 37 11.19 -4.38 -6.95
C THR A 37 10.90 -3.51 -5.74
N LEU A 38 11.44 -2.28 -5.72
CA LEU A 38 11.05 -1.24 -4.77
C LEU A 38 9.90 -0.42 -5.36
N VAL A 39 8.74 -0.45 -4.70
CA VAL A 39 7.63 0.45 -4.99
C VAL A 39 7.63 1.54 -3.94
N THR A 40 7.86 2.79 -4.35
CA THR A 40 7.76 3.97 -3.48
C THR A 40 6.43 4.65 -3.74
N VAL A 41 5.71 4.98 -2.67
CA VAL A 41 4.39 5.59 -2.75
C VAL A 41 4.40 6.91 -1.99
N TYR A 42 4.23 8.00 -2.73
CA TYR A 42 4.07 9.32 -2.12
C TYR A 42 2.62 9.51 -1.73
N VAL A 43 2.36 9.83 -0.46
CA VAL A 43 1.00 9.92 0.10
C VAL A 43 0.83 11.31 0.68
N ASP A 44 -0.20 12.04 0.25
CA ASP A 44 -0.65 13.29 0.88
C ASP A 44 -1.92 13.00 1.69
N ILE A 45 -1.82 12.92 3.01
CA ILE A 45 -2.92 12.47 3.85
C ILE A 45 -3.82 13.67 4.16
N PRO A 46 -5.13 13.63 3.80
CA PRO A 46 -6.04 14.71 4.12
C PRO A 46 -6.10 14.99 5.63
N LYS A 47 -6.45 16.23 6.01
CA LYS A 47 -6.67 16.60 7.43
C LYS A 47 -7.80 15.81 8.09
N SER A 48 -8.69 15.21 7.29
CA SER A 48 -9.75 14.32 7.75
C SER A 48 -9.91 13.17 6.76
N THR A 49 -9.62 11.95 7.21
CA THR A 49 -9.93 10.71 6.50
C THR A 49 -10.00 9.57 7.49
N PRO A 50 -10.92 8.60 7.34
CA PRO A 50 -10.96 7.44 8.22
C PRO A 50 -9.79 6.48 7.96
N ARG A 51 -9.28 6.42 6.71
CA ARG A 51 -8.25 5.48 6.28
C ARG A 51 -7.66 5.86 4.92
N PHE A 52 -6.54 5.25 4.54
CA PHE A 52 -6.15 5.10 3.13
C PHE A 52 -5.69 3.66 2.87
N GLY A 53 -5.60 3.25 1.60
CA GLY A 53 -5.26 1.88 1.22
C GLY A 53 -4.28 1.84 0.05
N ILE A 54 -3.38 0.87 0.07
CA ILE A 54 -2.49 0.51 -1.03
C ILE A 54 -2.66 -1.00 -1.24
N ASP A 55 -3.19 -1.37 -2.40
CA ASP A 55 -3.46 -2.76 -2.76
C ASP A 55 -2.61 -3.16 -3.96
N PHE A 56 -1.88 -4.27 -3.84
CA PHE A 56 -1.32 -4.97 -5.00
C PHE A 56 -2.33 -6.04 -5.43
N VAL A 57 -2.91 -5.81 -6.61
CA VAL A 57 -3.96 -6.66 -7.17
C VAL A 57 -3.36 -7.46 -8.33
N GLN A 58 -3.51 -8.78 -8.28
CA GLN A 58 -3.06 -9.68 -9.34
C GLN A 58 -4.13 -9.81 -10.42
N ASP A 59 -5.38 -10.02 -10.01
CA ASP A 59 -6.54 -10.15 -10.88
C ASP A 59 -7.84 -9.81 -10.11
N LYS A 60 -9.01 -10.12 -10.68
CA LYS A 60 -10.31 -9.80 -10.07
C LYS A 60 -10.54 -10.48 -8.71
N THR A 61 -10.00 -11.68 -8.52
CA THR A 61 -10.24 -12.52 -7.33
C THR A 61 -9.02 -12.61 -6.41
N ASN A 62 -7.85 -12.15 -6.84
CA ASN A 62 -6.61 -12.25 -6.09
C ASN A 62 -5.98 -10.87 -5.81
N THR A 63 -5.79 -10.59 -4.51
CA THR A 63 -5.07 -9.42 -3.99
C THR A 63 -3.95 -9.92 -3.08
N PRO A 64 -2.74 -10.17 -3.59
CA PRO A 64 -1.65 -10.72 -2.77
C PRO A 64 -1.25 -9.85 -1.57
N PHE A 65 -1.51 -8.54 -1.63
CA PHE A 65 -1.19 -7.64 -0.53
C PHE A 65 -2.13 -6.44 -0.49
N LEU A 66 -2.66 -6.18 0.70
CA LEU A 66 -3.39 -4.97 1.07
C LEU A 66 -2.69 -4.34 2.26
N PHE A 67 -2.50 -3.03 2.21
CA PHE A 67 -1.99 -2.20 3.30
C PHE A 67 -2.98 -1.07 3.56
N ASN A 68 -3.60 -1.06 4.74
CA ASN A 68 -4.70 -0.18 5.07
C ASN A 68 -4.53 0.49 6.44
N PRO A 69 -3.81 1.62 6.53
CA PRO A 69 -3.79 2.46 7.72
C PRO A 69 -5.15 3.09 7.99
N ARG A 70 -5.63 2.94 9.22
CA ARG A 70 -6.93 3.43 9.73
C ARG A 70 -6.67 4.44 10.85
N PHE A 71 -7.19 5.66 10.71
CA PHE A 71 -6.98 6.79 11.64
C PHE A 71 -8.00 6.86 12.78
N ASN A 72 -9.04 6.01 12.74
CA ASN A 72 -10.08 6.02 13.76
C ASN A 72 -10.89 4.72 13.75
N TYR A 73 -10.21 3.57 13.75
CA TYR A 73 -10.91 2.30 13.92
C TYR A 73 -11.13 2.08 15.42
N SER A 74 -12.38 2.18 15.89
CA SER A 74 -12.73 2.04 17.31
C SER A 74 -11.95 2.96 18.25
N LYS A 75 -11.75 4.24 17.85
CA LYS A 75 -10.95 5.26 18.57
C LYS A 75 -9.46 4.96 18.69
N LYS A 76 -8.94 4.06 17.84
CA LYS A 76 -7.53 3.66 17.83
C LYS A 76 -6.95 3.76 16.42
N LEU A 77 -5.63 3.84 16.38
CA LEU A 77 -4.83 3.91 15.16
C LEU A 77 -4.25 2.52 14.88
N TYR A 78 -4.51 1.99 13.69
CA TYR A 78 -4.06 0.66 13.29
C TYR A 78 -3.63 0.65 11.84
N THR A 79 -2.56 -0.08 11.55
CA THR A 79 -2.29 -0.53 10.19
C THR A 79 -2.80 -1.95 10.04
N VAL A 80 -3.70 -2.16 9.09
CA VAL A 80 -4.20 -3.49 8.72
C VAL A 80 -3.49 -3.96 7.46
N CYS A 81 -2.89 -5.14 7.51
CA CYS A 81 -2.43 -5.85 6.33
C CYS A 81 -3.30 -7.09 6.09
N ASN A 82 -3.61 -7.38 4.83
CA ASN A 82 -4.33 -8.61 4.47
C ASN A 82 -3.96 -9.07 3.05
N TYR A 83 -4.51 -10.21 2.65
CA TYR A 83 -4.49 -10.74 1.29
C TYR A 83 -5.85 -11.32 0.92
N LYS A 84 -6.14 -11.42 -0.37
CA LYS A 84 -7.32 -12.09 -0.93
C LYS A 84 -6.87 -13.16 -1.91
N LYS A 85 -7.37 -14.39 -1.76
CA LYS A 85 -7.11 -15.51 -2.67
C LYS A 85 -8.43 -16.16 -3.05
N ASN A 86 -8.68 -16.34 -4.35
CA ASN A 86 -9.93 -16.90 -4.86
C ASN A 86 -11.18 -16.20 -4.29
N ASP A 87 -11.11 -14.87 -4.20
CA ASP A 87 -12.14 -13.99 -3.65
C ASP A 87 -12.44 -14.14 -2.15
N ILE A 88 -11.60 -14.88 -1.44
CA ILE A 88 -11.68 -15.07 0.02
C ILE A 88 -10.57 -14.25 0.69
N TRP A 89 -10.95 -13.39 1.62
CA TRP A 89 -9.99 -12.65 2.44
C TRP A 89 -9.33 -13.57 3.46
N GLY A 90 -8.02 -13.41 3.63
CA GLY A 90 -7.28 -14.02 4.71
C GLY A 90 -7.54 -13.34 6.06
N THR A 91 -6.81 -13.81 7.08
CA THR A 91 -6.81 -13.21 8.41
C THR A 91 -6.09 -11.86 8.39
N GLU A 92 -6.75 -10.82 8.89
CA GLU A 92 -6.12 -9.50 9.06
C GLU A 92 -4.93 -9.58 10.03
N THR A 93 -3.83 -8.91 9.68
CA THR A 93 -2.74 -8.63 10.61
C THR A 93 -2.82 -7.17 11.02
N GLU A 94 -2.99 -6.90 12.31
CA GLU A 94 -3.10 -5.56 12.86
C GLU A 94 -1.80 -5.16 13.57
N LYS A 95 -1.31 -3.95 13.32
CA LYS A 95 -0.20 -3.34 14.06
C LYS A 95 -0.61 -1.98 14.61
N MET A 96 -0.52 -1.84 15.94
CA MET A 96 -0.77 -0.59 16.67
C MET A 96 0.53 0.16 16.96
N ASP A 97 1.57 -0.56 17.37
CA ASP A 97 2.85 0.03 17.78
C ASP A 97 3.52 0.76 16.61
N GLY A 98 3.87 2.03 16.84
CA GLY A 98 4.60 2.84 15.87
C GLY A 98 3.76 3.26 14.65
N PHE A 99 2.44 3.46 14.80
CA PHE A 99 1.59 4.01 13.73
C PHE A 99 2.21 5.28 13.13
N PRO A 100 2.70 5.24 11.87
CA PRO A 100 3.66 6.24 11.40
C PRO A 100 2.98 7.46 10.75
N PHE A 101 1.66 7.40 10.57
CA PHE A 101 0.92 8.38 9.78
C PHE A 101 0.18 9.39 10.65
N GLN A 102 0.09 10.62 10.17
CA GLN A 102 -0.66 11.71 10.77
C GLN A 102 -1.54 12.37 9.72
N LEU A 103 -2.73 12.80 10.13
CA LEU A 103 -3.63 13.56 9.27
C LEU A 103 -2.99 14.89 8.86
N GLY A 104 -3.19 15.31 7.61
CA GLY A 104 -2.64 16.55 7.07
C GLY A 104 -1.13 16.55 6.81
N LYS A 105 -0.49 15.37 6.73
CA LYS A 105 0.95 15.21 6.50
C LYS A 105 1.23 14.42 5.20
N LYS A 106 2.44 14.62 4.68
CA LYS A 106 2.94 13.95 3.47
C LYS A 106 4.00 12.92 3.83
N TYR A 107 3.99 11.78 3.12
CA TYR A 107 4.89 10.65 3.33
C TYR A 107 5.44 10.13 2.00
N LYS A 108 6.54 9.37 2.08
CA LYS A 108 7.23 8.68 0.98
C LYS A 108 7.38 7.20 1.32
#